data_AF-A0A6A5EX85-F1
#
_entry.id   AF-A0A6A5EX85-F1
#
_cell.length_a   1.000
_cell.length_b   1.000
_cell.length_c   1.000
_cell.angle_alpha   90.00
_cell.angle_beta   90.00
_cell.angle_gamma   90.00
#
_symmetry.space_group_name_H-M   'P 1'
#
loop_
_entity.id
_entity.type
_entity.pdbx_description
1 polymer ?
#
loop_
_entity_poly.entity_id
_entity_poly.type
_entity_poly.pdbx_seq_one_letter_code
_entity_poly.pdbx_strand_id
1 'polypeptide(L)' 'MKVLLLTLLLLLCSTQVLTLRCYTCEGDDRCKTETDCPPSAQYCQTKTNGDELSRTCEEFCAEDYSTKCCQSDLC' A
#
# COMPACT_ATOMS: atom_id res chain seq x y z
N MET A 1 18.61 -35.30 -12.46
CA MET A 1 19.26 -34.03 -12.08
C MET A 1 18.67 -32.77 -12.74
N LYS A 2 17.96 -32.86 -13.88
CA LYS A 2 17.39 -31.68 -14.59
C LYS A 2 16.09 -31.12 -13.98
N VAL A 3 15.30 -31.98 -13.32
CA VAL A 3 14.00 -31.59 -12.72
C VAL A 3 14.16 -30.69 -11.49
N LEU A 4 15.20 -30.94 -10.68
CA LEU A 4 15.53 -30.14 -9.50
C LEU A 4 15.91 -28.69 -9.84
N LEU A 5 16.57 -28.48 -10.99
CA LEU A 5 16.93 -27.14 -11.48
C LEU A 5 15.69 -26.34 -11.89
N LEU A 6 14.72 -26.97 -12.54
CA LEU A 6 13.47 -26.35 -12.94
C LEU A 6 12.61 -25.94 -11.74
N THR A 7 12.56 -26.77 -10.69
CA THR A 7 11.84 -26.41 -9.45
C THR A 7 12.49 -25.24 -8.71
N LEU A 8 13.83 -25.12 -8.76
CA LEU A 8 14.55 -24.02 -8.10
C LEU A 8 14.29 -22.67 -8.80
N LEU A 9 14.24 -22.67 -10.14
CA LEU A 9 13.96 -21.48 -10.95
C LEU A 9 12.54 -20.93 -10.71
N LEU A 10 11.55 -21.81 -10.54
CA LEU A 10 10.18 -21.41 -10.25
C LEU A 10 10.03 -20.76 -8.87
N LEU A 11 10.75 -21.24 -7.86
CA LEU A 11 10.74 -20.69 -6.50
C LEU A 11 11.32 -19.26 -6.44
N LEU A 12 12.30 -18.94 -7.30
CA LEU A 12 12.93 -17.62 -7.36
C LEU A 12 12.04 -16.53 -7.97
N CYS A 13 11.02 -16.91 -8.75
CA CYS A 13 10.05 -15.96 -9.34
C CYS A 13 8.83 -15.68 -8.45
N SER A 14 8.63 -16.47 -7.39
CA SER A 14 7.48 -16.34 -6.48
C SER A 14 7.64 -15.25 -5.42
N THR A 15 8.79 -14.59 -5.34
CA THR A 15 9.05 -13.52 -4.37
C THR A 15 8.64 -12.13 -4.87
N GLN A 16 7.78 -12.06 -5.89
CA GLN A 16 7.11 -10.81 -6.23
C GLN A 16 6.12 -10.49 -5.11
N VAL A 17 6.60 -9.83 -4.06
CA VAL A 17 5.74 -9.20 -3.06
C VAL A 17 4.96 -8.13 -3.81
N LEU A 18 3.67 -8.34 -4.03
CA LEU A 18 2.81 -7.30 -4.59
C LEU A 18 2.90 -6.10 -3.65
N THR A 19 3.56 -5.04 -4.10
CA THR A 19 3.66 -3.78 -3.37
C THR A 19 2.37 -3.01 -3.59
N LEU A 20 1.61 -2.77 -2.52
CA LEU A 20 0.43 -1.90 -2.55
C LEU A 20 0.85 -0.50 -3.02
N ARG A 21 0.09 0.09 -3.93
CA ARG A 21 0.30 1.48 -4.34
C ARG A 21 -0.79 2.37 -3.77
N CYS A 22 -0.44 3.44 -3.06
CA CYS A 22 -1.40 4.34 -2.44
C CYS A 22 -1.22 5.77 -2.94
N TYR A 23 -2.21 6.62 -2.70
CA TYR A 23 -1.97 8.06 -2.65
C TYR A 23 -1.30 8.43 -1.32
N THR A 24 -0.25 9.24 -1.34
CA THR A 24 0.39 9.79 -0.13
C THR A 24 0.60 11.30 -0.23
N CYS A 25 0.24 12.04 0.81
CA CYS A 25 0.36 13.51 0.84
C CYS A 25 -0.16 14.09 2.16
N GLU A 26 0.06 15.38 2.33
CA GLU A 26 -0.59 16.23 3.32
C GLU A 26 -1.02 17.53 2.62
N GLY A 27 -2.26 17.97 2.80
CA GLY A 27 -2.77 19.17 2.16
C GLY A 27 -4.29 19.17 1.98
N ASP A 28 -4.76 19.70 0.84
CA ASP A 28 -6.18 19.71 0.51
C ASP A 28 -6.71 18.32 0.09
N ASP A 29 -8.03 18.22 -0.08
CA ASP A 29 -8.72 16.98 -0.47
C ASP A 29 -8.26 16.41 -1.83
N ARG A 30 -7.63 17.25 -2.67
CA ARG A 30 -7.14 16.89 -4.02
C ARG A 30 -5.73 16.32 -4.01
N CYS A 31 -5.02 16.30 -2.89
CA CYS A 31 -3.63 15.82 -2.86
C CYS A 31 -3.53 14.33 -3.23
N LYS A 32 -2.90 13.96 -4.34
CA LYS A 32 -2.93 12.57 -4.86
C LYS A 32 -1.59 12.14 -5.45
N THR A 33 -0.52 12.20 -4.65
CA THR A 33 0.78 11.69 -5.10
C THR A 33 0.79 10.17 -5.05
N GLU A 34 0.97 9.51 -6.18
CA GLU A 34 1.08 8.05 -6.21
C GLU A 34 2.40 7.59 -5.59
N THR A 35 2.37 6.55 -4.77
CA THR A 35 3.54 6.05 -4.05
C THR A 35 3.48 4.54 -3.92
N ASP A 36 4.57 3.85 -4.27
CA ASP A 36 4.77 2.44 -3.94
C ASP A 36 5.03 2.31 -2.44
N CYS A 37 4.16 1.60 -1.74
CA CYS A 37 4.26 1.47 -0.29
C CYS A 37 5.36 0.48 0.12
N PRO A 38 5.88 0.59 1.36
CA PRO A 38 6.76 -0.42 1.93
C PRO A 38 6.12 -1.82 1.88
N PRO A 39 6.89 -2.91 1.76
CA PRO A 39 6.34 -4.27 1.69
C PRO A 39 5.50 -4.71 2.91
N SER A 40 5.68 -4.06 4.06
CA SER A 40 4.88 -4.30 5.26
C SER A 40 3.54 -3.57 5.25
N ALA A 41 3.38 -2.53 4.42
CA ALA A 41 2.14 -1.77 4.36
C ALA A 41 1.04 -2.63 3.72
N GLN A 42 -0.11 -2.68 4.38
CA GLN A 42 -1.27 -3.43 3.93
C GLN A 42 -2.46 -2.53 3.62
N TYR A 43 -2.38 -1.25 4.01
CA TYR A 43 -3.49 -0.31 3.91
C TYR A 43 -3.03 1.06 3.36
N CYS A 44 -3.85 1.65 2.51
CA CYS A 44 -3.86 3.09 2.29
C CYS A 44 -4.77 3.72 3.35
N GLN A 45 -4.22 4.67 4.11
CA GLN A 45 -4.94 5.41 5.12
C GLN A 45 -5.22 6.82 4.61
N THR A 46 -6.43 7.30 4.81
CA THR A 46 -6.80 8.72 4.65
C THR A 46 -7.29 9.24 5.99
N LYS A 47 -6.67 10.32 6.48
CA LYS A 47 -7.08 11.06 7.68
C LYS A 47 -7.58 12.44 7.30
N THR A 48 -8.72 12.84 7.83
CA THR A 48 -9.30 14.17 7.62
C THR A 48 -9.31 14.95 8.92
N ASN A 49 -8.76 16.16 8.92
CA ASN A 49 -8.72 17.09 10.04
C ASN A 49 -9.19 18.48 9.59
N GLY A 50 -10.51 18.73 9.68
CA GLY A 50 -11.10 19.95 9.14
C GLY A 50 -11.00 19.99 7.62
N ASP A 51 -10.37 21.02 7.08
CA ASP A 51 -10.11 21.19 5.63
C ASP A 51 -8.80 20.52 5.17
N GLU A 52 -8.01 20.00 6.11
CA GLU A 52 -6.76 19.29 5.82
C GLU A 52 -6.99 17.80 5.75
N LEU A 53 -6.27 17.16 4.84
CA LEU A 53 -6.29 15.73 4.63
C LEU A 53 -4.85 15.22 4.53
N SER A 54 -4.62 14.04 5.10
CA SER A 54 -3.37 13.30 4.97
C SER A 54 -3.65 11.91 4.42
N ARG A 55 -2.81 11.45 3.50
CA ARG A 55 -2.83 10.09 2.95
C ARG A 55 -1.49 9.42 3.22
N THR A 56 -1.50 8.21 3.78
CA THR A 56 -0.28 7.46 4.16
C THR A 56 -0.42 5.97 3.83
N CYS A 57 0.71 5.29 3.70
CA CYS A 57 0.79 3.83 3.66
C CYS A 57 0.95 3.31 5.10
N GLU A 58 0.11 2.37 5.53
CA GLU A 58 0.15 1.84 6.89
C GLU A 58 0.16 0.31 6.91
N GLU A 59 0.89 -0.27 7.86
CA GLU A 59 0.84 -1.71 8.15
C GLU A 59 -0.49 -2.09 8.83
N PHE A 60 -0.99 -1.20 9.70
CA PHE A 60 -2.23 -1.37 10.43
C PHE A 60 -3.08 -0.12 10.29
N CYS A 61 -4.38 -0.28 10.14
CA CYS A 61 -5.29 0.84 10.00
C CYS A 61 -6.57 0.60 10.81
N ALA A 62 -6.82 1.45 11.79
CA ALA A 62 -8.05 1.46 12.57
C ALA A 62 -8.93 2.60 12.06
N GLU A 63 -10.08 2.25 11.50
CA GLU A 63 -11.04 3.26 11.04
C GLU A 63 -11.72 3.94 12.22
N ASP A 64 -11.98 5.23 12.04
CA ASP A 64 -12.75 6.06 12.97
C ASP A 64 -13.58 7.08 12.17
N TYR A 65 -14.08 8.13 12.83
CA TYR A 65 -14.86 9.17 12.18
C TYR A 65 -14.05 9.96 11.13
N SER A 66 -12.76 10.19 11.38
CA SER A 66 -11.81 10.96 10.57
C SER A 66 -10.87 10.10 9.73
N THR A 67 -10.76 8.80 10.03
CA THR A 67 -9.82 7.86 9.41
C THR A 67 -10.55 6.83 8.53
N LYS A 68 -10.12 6.71 7.27
CA LYS A 68 -10.58 5.68 6.31
C LYS A 68 -9.42 4.84 5.81
N CYS A 69 -9.67 3.55 5.63
CA CYS A 69 -8.67 2.56 5.29
C CYS A 69 -9.12 1.69 4.12
N CYS A 70 -8.20 1.35 3.22
CA CYS A 70 -8.48 0.47 2.07
C CYS A 70 -7.22 -0.31 1.66
N GLN A 71 -7.36 -1.37 0.89
CA GLN A 71 -6.27 -2.33 0.57
C GLN A 71 -6.07 -2.53 -0.94
N SER A 72 -6.69 -1.70 -1.78
CA SER A 72 -6.56 -1.76 -3.24
C SER A 72 -5.65 -0.65 -3.73
N ASP A 73 -4.99 -0.87 -4.86
CA ASP A 73 -4.14 0.16 -5.45
C ASP A 73 -4.93 1.45 -5.74
N LEU A 74 -4.32 2.57 -5.34
CA LEU A 74 -4.78 3.95 -5.59
C LEU A 74 -6.23 4.20 -5.14
N CYS A 75 -6.61 3.59 -4.03
CA CYS A 75 -7.61 4.16 -3.15
C CYS A 75 -6.99 5.35 -2.35
#